data_AF-A0A1Y3NHS0-F1
#
_entry.id   AF-A0A1Y3NHS0-F1
#
_cell.length_a   1.000
_cell.length_b   1.000
_cell.length_c   1.000
_cell.angle_alpha   90.00
_cell.angle_beta   90.00
_cell.angle_gamma   90.00
#
_symmetry.space_group_name_H-M   'P 1'
#
loop_
_entity.id
_entity.type
_entity.pdbx_description
1 polymer ?
#
loop_
_entity_poly.entity_id
_entity_poly.type
_entity_poly.pdbx_seq_one_letter_code
_entity_poly.pdbx_strand_id
1 'polypeptide(L)'
;MDGLPPAEIKFKDFPKFTNSEIVNKELNNLFTLICNDFIASWYFMISDDKDEEFIEEIIKLIDYLIKDLEVRLNKVDYVQLLLIDLPIVINQHIKDFYSCKEKIDTVYSEGKSFEELFHSIQPHFALNNPQKEIEYLRRLMEILVRNSIPEAERNIEGGVLILREIMAKIVLENTIDSLSEPNFIYECIAKILEDTPAIKKMIG
;
A
#
# COMPACT_ATOMS: atom_id res chain seq x y z
N MET A 1 23.63 22.82 -13.75
CA MET A 1 23.29 21.89 -12.66
C MET A 1 23.58 20.52 -13.23
N ASP A 2 24.80 20.05 -13.03
CA ASP A 2 25.15 18.67 -13.36
C ASP A 2 24.30 17.79 -12.46
N GLY A 3 23.47 16.94 -13.06
CA GLY A 3 22.65 15.99 -12.32
C GLY A 3 23.55 15.16 -11.41
N LEU A 4 23.14 14.97 -10.16
CA LEU A 4 23.85 14.07 -9.27
C LEU A 4 24.05 12.72 -9.98
N PRO A 5 25.24 12.11 -9.89
CA PRO A 5 25.39 10.74 -10.34
C PRO A 5 24.35 9.89 -9.60
N PRO A 6 23.69 8.93 -10.26
CA PRO A 6 22.77 8.04 -9.58
C PRO A 6 23.57 7.38 -8.45
N ALA A 7 23.13 7.62 -7.21
CA ALA A 7 23.60 6.88 -6.06
C ALA A 7 23.03 5.47 -6.18
N GLU A 8 23.64 4.65 -7.04
CA GLU A 8 23.27 3.26 -7.19
C GLU A 8 23.92 2.50 -6.04
N ILE A 9 23.18 2.39 -4.93
CA ILE A 9 23.60 1.52 -3.84
C ILE A 9 23.46 0.10 -4.34
N LYS A 10 24.59 -0.61 -4.38
CA LYS A 10 24.61 -2.03 -4.70
C LYS A 10 24.33 -2.81 -3.43
N PHE A 11 23.04 -2.88 -3.06
CA PHE A 11 22.59 -3.69 -1.93
C PHE A 11 23.13 -5.11 -2.09
N LYS A 12 23.90 -5.56 -1.09
CA LYS A 12 24.67 -6.80 -1.13
C LYS A 12 23.81 -8.04 -0.83
N ASP A 13 22.58 -8.04 -1.32
CA ASP A 13 21.46 -8.94 -1.06
C ASP A 13 20.56 -8.48 0.11
N PHE A 14 19.30 -8.15 -0.21
CA PHE A 14 18.24 -7.97 0.79
C PHE A 14 17.99 -9.27 1.55
N PRO A 15 17.52 -9.19 2.81
CA PRO A 15 17.14 -10.39 3.55
C PRO A 15 15.99 -11.11 2.84
N LYS A 16 15.87 -12.41 3.12
CA LYS A 16 14.69 -13.17 2.69
C LYS A 16 13.49 -12.72 3.54
N PHE A 17 12.69 -11.83 2.98
CA PHE A 17 11.53 -11.23 3.63
C PHE A 17 10.37 -12.21 3.84
N THR A 18 10.16 -13.12 2.87
CA THR A 18 9.03 -14.05 2.84
C THR A 18 9.45 -15.47 2.50
N ASN A 19 8.54 -16.44 2.60
CA ASN A 19 8.79 -17.82 2.19
C ASN A 19 8.78 -18.03 0.66
N SER A 20 8.23 -17.09 -0.11
CA SER A 20 8.11 -17.19 -1.57
C SER A 20 9.26 -16.51 -2.30
N GLU A 21 10.00 -17.26 -3.12
CA GLU A 21 11.14 -16.71 -3.89
C GLU A 21 10.71 -15.66 -4.91
N ILE A 22 9.56 -15.87 -5.57
CA ILE A 22 9.02 -14.93 -6.56
C ILE A 22 8.66 -13.61 -5.86
N VAL A 23 8.01 -13.66 -4.69
CA VAL A 23 7.64 -12.46 -3.94
C VAL A 23 8.89 -11.74 -3.42
N ASN A 24 9.87 -12.45 -2.89
CA ASN A 24 11.13 -11.84 -2.46
C ASN A 24 11.84 -11.13 -3.59
N LYS A 25 11.84 -11.68 -4.81
CA LYS A 25 12.45 -11.02 -5.97
C LYS A 25 11.79 -9.66 -6.26
N GLU A 26 10.46 -9.61 -6.28
CA GLU A 26 9.74 -8.36 -6.55
C GLU A 26 9.86 -7.36 -5.38
N LEU A 27 9.85 -7.84 -4.13
CA LEU A 27 10.12 -7.00 -2.96
C LEU A 27 11.53 -6.40 -3.01
N ASN A 28 12.54 -7.19 -3.39
CA ASN A 28 13.90 -6.70 -3.53
C ASN A 28 14.00 -5.61 -4.60
N ASN A 29 13.34 -5.80 -5.76
CA ASN A 29 13.28 -4.77 -6.80
C ASN A 29 12.62 -3.49 -6.29
N LEU A 30 11.47 -3.61 -5.63
CA LEU A 30 10.73 -2.48 -5.07
C LEU A 30 11.57 -1.72 -4.03
N PHE A 31 12.16 -2.42 -3.06
CA PHE A 31 12.95 -1.79 -2.02
C PHE A 31 14.28 -1.22 -2.53
N THR A 32 14.87 -1.82 -3.57
CA THR A 32 16.02 -1.22 -4.26
C THR A 32 15.65 0.17 -4.80
N LEU A 33 14.52 0.28 -5.50
CA LEU A 33 14.03 1.56 -6.03
C LEU A 33 13.72 2.55 -4.91
N ILE A 34 13.02 2.10 -3.86
CA ILE A 34 12.69 2.95 -2.71
C ILE A 34 13.94 3.50 -2.04
N CYS A 35 14.91 2.63 -1.74
CA CYS A 35 16.13 3.05 -1.05
C CYS A 35 16.99 3.97 -1.93
N ASN A 36 17.14 3.68 -3.22
CA ASN A 36 17.94 4.52 -4.12
C ASN A 36 17.29 5.88 -4.38
N ASP A 37 16.00 5.89 -4.75
CA ASP A 37 15.34 7.08 -5.25
C ASP A 37 14.80 7.97 -4.12
N PHE A 38 14.40 7.37 -3.00
CA PHE A 38 13.70 8.09 -1.92
C PHE A 38 14.45 8.14 -0.59
N ILE A 39 15.62 7.50 -0.46
CA ILE A 39 16.47 7.57 0.75
C ILE A 39 17.86 8.10 0.39
N ALA A 40 18.61 7.35 -0.41
CA ALA A 40 19.98 7.66 -0.78
C ALA A 40 20.11 9.02 -1.46
N SER A 41 19.15 9.36 -2.31
CA SER A 41 19.12 10.60 -3.10
C SER A 41 19.24 11.86 -2.24
N TRP A 42 18.60 11.93 -1.08
CA TRP A 42 18.72 13.06 -0.15
C TRP A 42 19.71 12.80 0.99
N TYR A 43 19.84 11.56 1.47
CA TYR A 43 20.71 11.25 2.60
C TYR A 43 22.17 11.56 2.29
N PHE A 44 22.66 11.15 1.12
CA PHE A 44 24.04 11.43 0.69
C PHE A 44 24.30 12.91 0.33
N MET A 45 23.25 13.74 0.21
CA MET A 45 23.42 15.18 0.06
C MET A 45 23.70 15.89 1.39
N ILE A 46 23.20 15.34 2.49
CA ILE A 46 23.21 16.02 3.80
C ILE A 46 24.13 15.36 4.83
N SER A 47 24.50 14.10 4.63
CA SER A 47 25.39 13.36 5.53
C SER A 47 26.85 13.48 5.06
N ASP A 48 27.74 13.83 5.98
CA ASP A 48 29.20 13.78 5.77
C ASP A 48 29.70 12.33 5.78
N ASP A 49 29.05 11.47 6.56
CA ASP A 49 29.22 10.02 6.55
C ASP A 49 28.40 9.43 5.41
N LYS A 50 29.09 9.00 4.35
CA LYS A 50 28.51 8.31 3.19
C LYS A 50 28.35 6.81 3.42
N ASP A 51 28.40 6.38 4.67
CA ASP A 51 28.25 4.97 5.03
C ASP A 51 26.78 4.56 4.89
N GLU A 52 26.57 3.32 4.48
CA GLU A 52 25.24 2.77 4.20
C GLU A 52 24.49 2.35 5.49
N GLU A 53 25.05 2.58 6.68
CA GLU A 53 24.53 2.11 7.97
C GLU A 53 23.08 2.55 8.22
N PHE A 54 22.76 3.82 7.93
CA PHE A 54 21.38 4.30 8.06
C PHE A 54 20.42 3.58 7.11
N ILE A 55 20.87 3.23 5.92
CA ILE A 55 20.05 2.55 4.92
C ILE A 55 19.89 1.07 5.31
N GLU A 56 20.94 0.42 5.81
CA GLU A 56 20.87 -0.92 6.40
C GLU A 56 19.89 -0.97 7.58
N GLU A 57 19.84 0.08 8.41
CA GLU A 57 18.88 0.22 9.50
C GLU A 57 17.43 0.28 8.98
N ILE A 58 17.16 1.08 7.94
CA ILE A 58 15.84 1.12 7.31
C ILE A 58 15.46 -0.25 6.73
N ILE A 59 16.39 -0.94 6.07
CA ILE A 59 16.16 -2.28 5.51
C ILE A 59 15.80 -3.27 6.63
N LYS A 60 16.48 -3.20 7.78
CA LYS A 60 16.16 -4.02 8.95
C LYS A 60 14.74 -3.73 9.46
N LEU A 61 14.31 -2.47 9.50
CA LEU A 61 12.94 -2.11 9.89
C LEU A 61 11.89 -2.60 8.89
N ILE A 62 12.20 -2.54 7.58
CA ILE A 62 11.36 -3.12 6.52
C ILE A 62 11.24 -4.63 6.71
N ASP A 63 12.34 -5.33 7.03
CA ASP A 63 12.34 -6.77 7.27
C ASP A 63 11.40 -7.17 8.42
N TYR A 64 11.44 -6.44 9.54
CA TYR A 64 10.48 -6.66 10.63
C TYR A 64 9.03 -6.45 10.18
N LEU A 65 8.77 -5.37 9.43
CA LEU A 65 7.43 -5.06 8.93
C LEU A 65 6.91 -6.18 8.02
N ILE A 66 7.69 -6.60 7.02
CA ILE A 66 7.24 -7.60 6.05
C ILE A 66 7.05 -8.98 6.70
N LYS A 67 7.95 -9.40 7.60
CA LYS A 67 7.81 -10.68 8.31
C LYS A 67 6.57 -10.73 9.19
N ASP A 68 6.27 -9.64 9.92
CA ASP A 68 5.06 -9.58 10.72
C ASP A 68 3.80 -9.58 9.83
N LEU A 69 3.82 -8.84 8.72
CA LEU A 69 2.73 -8.86 7.75
C LEU A 69 2.52 -10.25 7.14
N GLU A 70 3.59 -10.97 6.77
CA GLU A 70 3.51 -12.34 6.26
C GLU A 70 2.85 -13.27 7.29
N VAL A 71 3.25 -13.19 8.56
CA VAL A 71 2.65 -13.98 9.64
C VAL A 71 1.17 -13.66 9.82
N ARG A 72 0.77 -12.39 9.72
CA ARG A 72 -0.64 -11.99 9.83
C ARG A 72 -1.47 -12.46 8.64
N LEU A 73 -0.95 -12.28 7.42
CA LEU A 73 -1.61 -12.70 6.19
C LEU A 73 -1.81 -14.22 6.15
N ASN A 74 -0.82 -14.99 6.60
CA ASN A 74 -0.94 -16.45 6.70
C ASN A 74 -2.02 -16.94 7.69
N LYS A 75 -2.49 -16.07 8.60
CA LYS A 75 -3.57 -16.38 9.56
C LYS A 75 -4.95 -15.97 9.06
N VAL A 76 -5.04 -15.28 7.92
CA VAL A 76 -6.32 -14.84 7.37
C VAL A 76 -7.09 -16.03 6.82
N ASP A 77 -8.35 -16.16 7.21
CA ASP A 77 -9.28 -17.07 6.55
C ASP A 77 -9.73 -16.45 5.22
N TYR A 78 -9.02 -16.79 4.15
CA TYR A 78 -9.30 -16.28 2.81
C TYR A 78 -10.66 -16.74 2.27
N VAL A 79 -11.19 -17.89 2.74
CA VAL A 79 -12.51 -18.37 2.30
C VAL A 79 -13.59 -17.47 2.87
N GLN A 80 -13.54 -17.21 4.17
CA GLN A 80 -14.44 -16.28 4.85
C GLN A 80 -14.32 -14.87 4.24
N LEU A 81 -13.10 -14.35 4.11
CA LEU A 81 -12.87 -13.01 3.58
C LEU A 81 -13.40 -12.84 2.16
N LEU A 82 -13.08 -13.75 1.24
CA LEU A 82 -13.38 -13.59 -0.19
C LEU A 82 -14.80 -14.02 -0.56
N LEU A 83 -15.36 -15.04 0.10
CA LEU A 83 -16.66 -15.60 -0.28
C LEU A 83 -17.83 -15.07 0.56
N ILE A 84 -17.55 -14.45 1.71
CA ILE A 84 -18.59 -13.98 2.62
C ILE A 84 -18.43 -12.47 2.87
N ASP A 85 -17.32 -12.06 3.48
CA ASP A 85 -17.19 -10.67 3.95
C ASP A 85 -17.11 -9.68 2.79
N LEU A 86 -16.27 -9.94 1.79
CA LEU A 86 -16.09 -9.07 0.64
C LEU A 86 -17.38 -8.94 -0.20
N PRO A 87 -18.11 -10.02 -0.57
CA PRO A 87 -19.38 -9.90 -1.26
C PRO A 87 -20.44 -9.11 -0.49
N ILE A 88 -20.48 -9.20 0.84
CA ILE A 88 -21.40 -8.40 1.67
C ILE A 88 -21.10 -6.91 1.51
N VAL A 89 -19.84 -6.51 1.62
CA VAL A 89 -19.42 -5.11 1.47
C VAL A 89 -19.69 -4.59 0.06
N ILE A 90 -19.36 -5.37 -0.97
CA ILE A 90 -19.62 -5.00 -2.38
C ILE A 90 -21.13 -4.84 -2.63
N ASN A 91 -21.94 -5.79 -2.15
CA ASN A 91 -23.39 -5.71 -2.31
C ASN A 91 -23.98 -4.47 -1.62
N GLN A 92 -23.47 -4.11 -0.44
CA GLN A 92 -23.88 -2.89 0.24
C GLN A 92 -23.49 -1.65 -0.56
N HIS A 93 -22.25 -1.59 -1.06
CA HIS A 93 -21.78 -0.50 -1.91
C HIS A 93 -22.65 -0.32 -3.17
N ILE A 94 -23.00 -1.42 -3.85
CA ILE A 94 -23.88 -1.40 -5.04
C ILE A 94 -25.27 -0.87 -4.68
N LYS A 95 -25.85 -1.30 -3.55
CA LYS A 95 -27.16 -0.80 -3.09
C LYS A 95 -27.12 0.70 -2.82
N ASP A 96 -26.08 1.18 -2.15
CA ASP A 96 -25.91 2.60 -1.84
C ASP A 96 -25.74 3.43 -3.12
N PHE A 97 -24.98 2.90 -4.10
CA PHE A 97 -24.83 3.52 -5.42
C PHE A 97 -26.18 3.69 -6.13
N TYR A 98 -26.99 2.62 -6.20
CA TYR A 98 -28.31 2.70 -6.84
C TYR A 98 -29.27 3.62 -6.07
N SER A 99 -29.24 3.62 -4.73
CA SER A 99 -30.00 4.56 -3.91
C SER A 99 -29.63 6.02 -4.21
N CYS A 100 -28.34 6.34 -4.39
CA CYS A 100 -27.92 7.67 -4.82
C CYS A 100 -28.41 8.01 -6.23
N LYS A 101 -28.32 7.05 -7.16
CA LYS A 101 -28.73 7.22 -8.56
C LYS A 101 -30.24 7.46 -8.69
N GLU A 102 -31.07 6.87 -7.83
CA GLU A 102 -32.51 7.13 -7.80
C GLU A 102 -32.84 8.52 -7.25
N LYS A 103 -31.99 9.08 -6.39
CA LYS A 103 -32.23 10.37 -5.71
C LYS A 103 -31.68 11.57 -6.47
N ILE A 104 -30.62 11.42 -7.25
CA ILE A 104 -29.84 12.54 -7.82
C ILE A 104 -30.71 13.53 -8.64
N ASP A 105 -31.64 13.02 -9.44
CA ASP A 105 -32.53 13.82 -10.31
C ASP A 105 -33.85 14.23 -9.62
N THR A 106 -33.93 14.08 -8.29
CA THR A 106 -35.13 14.37 -7.51
C THR A 106 -34.88 15.46 -6.48
N VAL A 107 -35.95 15.96 -5.85
CA VAL A 107 -35.85 16.94 -4.75
C VAL A 107 -35.05 16.37 -3.55
N TYR A 108 -34.96 15.04 -3.43
CA TYR A 108 -34.24 14.36 -2.35
C TYR A 108 -32.71 14.42 -2.49
N SER A 109 -32.16 14.89 -3.61
CA SER A 109 -30.73 15.17 -3.72
C SER A 109 -30.31 16.43 -2.96
N GLU A 110 -31.26 17.30 -2.62
CA GLU A 110 -31.00 18.60 -1.99
C GLU A 110 -30.01 19.47 -2.80
N GLY A 111 -29.89 19.22 -4.11
CA GLY A 111 -28.94 19.90 -5.00
C GLY A 111 -27.48 19.45 -4.85
N LYS A 112 -27.21 18.38 -4.09
CA LYS A 112 -25.87 17.78 -3.95
C LYS A 112 -25.43 17.08 -5.22
N SER A 113 -24.12 17.05 -5.46
CA SER A 113 -23.54 16.18 -6.49
C SER A 113 -23.72 14.69 -6.14
N PHE A 114 -23.48 13.80 -7.10
CA PHE A 114 -23.55 12.37 -6.86
C PHE A 114 -22.53 11.94 -5.79
N GLU A 115 -21.32 12.50 -5.85
CA GLU A 115 -20.21 12.24 -4.93
C GLU A 115 -20.54 12.71 -3.52
N GLU A 116 -21.11 13.92 -3.38
CA GLU A 116 -21.54 14.46 -2.08
C GLU A 116 -22.67 13.63 -1.47
N LEU A 117 -23.63 13.20 -2.30
CA LEU A 117 -24.72 12.35 -1.87
C LEU A 117 -24.20 10.98 -1.42
N PHE A 118 -23.30 10.36 -2.19
CA PHE A 118 -22.72 9.07 -1.85
C PHE A 118 -21.87 9.15 -0.59
N HIS A 119 -21.04 10.19 -0.45
CA HIS A 119 -20.25 10.45 0.75
C HIS A 119 -21.13 10.64 2.00
N SER A 120 -22.33 11.23 1.85
CA SER A 120 -23.25 11.38 2.98
C SER A 120 -23.78 10.05 3.53
N ILE A 121 -23.85 9.01 2.68
CA ILE A 121 -24.33 7.66 3.07
C ILE A 121 -23.15 6.79 3.52
N GLN A 122 -21.98 6.94 2.91
CA GLN A 122 -20.75 6.21 3.21
C GLN A 122 -19.62 7.19 3.61
N PRO A 123 -19.72 7.83 4.79
CA PRO A 123 -18.73 8.81 5.20
C PRO A 123 -17.41 8.12 5.58
N HIS A 124 -16.31 8.61 5.02
CA HIS A 124 -14.96 8.15 5.38
C HIS A 124 -14.02 9.34 5.57
N PHE A 125 -13.22 9.32 6.65
CA PHE A 125 -12.35 10.45 7.02
C PHE A 125 -11.40 10.87 5.88
N ALA A 126 -10.80 9.89 5.20
CA ALA A 126 -9.85 10.12 4.10
C ALA A 126 -10.50 10.81 2.89
N LEU A 127 -11.79 10.61 2.63
CA LEU A 127 -12.46 11.14 1.44
C LEU A 127 -12.87 12.61 1.54
N ASN A 128 -12.62 13.25 2.69
CA ASN A 128 -12.99 14.64 2.90
C ASN A 128 -12.12 15.63 2.11
N ASN A 129 -10.83 15.34 1.97
CA ASN A 129 -9.87 16.11 1.18
C ASN A 129 -8.52 15.34 1.09
N PRO A 130 -7.65 15.69 0.11
CA PRO A 130 -6.37 15.00 -0.06
C PRO A 130 -5.44 15.07 1.16
N GLN A 131 -5.49 16.14 1.97
CA GLN A 131 -4.66 16.24 3.16
C GLN A 131 -5.06 15.21 4.22
N LYS A 132 -6.36 15.02 4.43
CA LYS A 132 -6.92 14.03 5.36
C LYS A 132 -6.67 12.59 4.90
N GLU A 133 -6.64 12.36 3.59
CA GLU A 133 -6.24 11.06 3.04
C GLU A 133 -4.81 10.71 3.44
N ILE A 134 -3.86 11.62 3.20
CA ILE A 134 -2.46 11.42 3.58
C ILE A 134 -2.33 11.23 5.10
N GLU A 135 -3.05 12.02 5.91
CA GLU A 135 -3.07 11.84 7.38
C GLU A 135 -3.60 10.47 7.80
N TYR A 136 -4.64 9.98 7.13
CA TYR A 136 -5.20 8.66 7.37
C TYR A 136 -4.19 7.56 7.03
N LEU A 137 -3.56 7.62 5.86
CA LEU A 137 -2.55 6.64 5.43
C LEU A 137 -1.33 6.64 6.36
N ARG A 138 -0.86 7.83 6.78
CA ARG A 138 0.22 7.96 7.77
C ARG A 138 -0.15 7.32 9.10
N ARG A 139 -1.37 7.54 9.58
CA ARG A 139 -1.84 6.99 10.84
C ARG A 139 -1.96 5.46 10.77
N LEU A 140 -2.48 4.95 9.66
CA LEU A 140 -2.57 3.51 9.40
C LEU A 140 -1.17 2.88 9.37
N MET A 141 -0.23 3.50 8.65
CA MET A 141 1.15 3.02 8.58
C MET A 141 1.86 3.11 9.93
N GLU A 142 1.64 4.17 10.71
CA GLU A 142 2.18 4.28 12.07
C GLU A 142 1.74 3.10 12.95
N ILE A 143 0.45 2.75 12.90
CA ILE A 143 -0.09 1.63 13.66
C ILE A 143 0.54 0.32 13.19
N LEU A 144 0.68 0.11 11.88
CA LEU A 144 1.31 -1.10 11.33
C LEU A 144 2.78 -1.20 11.78
N VAL A 145 3.56 -0.16 11.53
CA VAL A 145 4.99 -0.10 11.84
C VAL A 145 5.24 -0.30 13.33
N ARG A 146 4.53 0.41 14.20
CA ARG A 146 4.69 0.28 15.66
C ARG A 146 4.33 -1.12 16.15
N ASN A 147 3.31 -1.75 15.58
CA ASN A 147 2.93 -3.12 15.99
C ASN A 147 3.81 -4.21 15.37
N SER A 148 4.56 -3.90 14.31
CA SER A 148 5.42 -4.88 13.63
C SER A 148 6.87 -4.86 14.15
N ILE A 149 7.35 -3.69 14.61
CA ILE A 149 8.72 -3.52 15.07
C ILE A 149 8.85 -3.89 16.56
N PRO A 150 9.83 -4.75 16.94
CA PRO A 150 10.11 -5.09 18.33
C PRO A 150 10.42 -3.87 19.19
N GLU A 151 10.01 -3.88 20.46
CA GLU A 151 10.18 -2.72 21.36
C GLU A 151 11.64 -2.26 21.51
N ALA A 152 12.59 -3.21 21.49
CA ALA A 152 14.01 -2.91 21.58
C ALA A 152 14.53 -2.03 20.42
N GLU A 153 13.91 -2.14 19.24
CA GLU A 153 14.30 -1.45 18.01
C GLU A 153 13.48 -0.16 17.81
N ARG A 154 12.42 0.06 18.60
CA ARG A 154 11.60 1.30 18.53
C ARG A 154 12.34 2.55 19.01
N ASN A 155 13.47 2.38 19.71
CA ASN A 155 14.30 3.48 20.17
C ASN A 155 14.94 4.28 19.01
N ILE A 156 14.94 3.72 17.79
CA ILE A 156 15.34 4.38 16.56
C ILE A 156 14.15 5.20 16.04
N GLU A 157 13.75 6.22 16.79
CA GLU A 157 12.53 6.98 16.46
C GLU A 157 12.64 7.65 15.09
N GLY A 158 13.83 8.13 14.70
CA GLY A 158 14.08 8.72 13.38
C GLY A 158 13.86 7.75 12.22
N GLY A 159 14.46 6.56 12.27
CA GLY A 159 14.32 5.53 11.24
C GLY A 159 12.87 5.03 11.12
N VAL A 160 12.19 4.84 12.25
CA VAL A 160 10.76 4.44 12.29
C VAL A 160 9.87 5.50 11.63
N LEU A 161 10.12 6.79 11.91
CA LEU A 161 9.36 7.89 11.31
C LEU A 161 9.60 7.99 9.80
N ILE A 162 10.85 7.84 9.37
CA ILE A 162 11.23 7.87 7.94
C ILE A 162 10.59 6.68 7.20
N LEU A 163 10.68 5.48 7.77
CA LEU A 163 10.01 4.31 7.22
C LEU A 163 8.50 4.54 7.11
N ARG A 164 7.85 5.05 8.16
CA ARG A 164 6.42 5.38 8.12
C ARG A 164 6.09 6.33 6.97
N GLU A 165 6.85 7.42 6.80
CA GLU A 165 6.58 8.40 5.75
C GLU A 165 6.74 7.81 4.35
N ILE A 166 7.81 7.04 4.13
CA ILE A 166 8.06 6.40 2.84
C ILE A 166 6.97 5.38 2.53
N MET A 167 6.65 4.50 3.48
CA MET A 167 5.63 3.46 3.26
C MET A 167 4.23 4.07 3.10
N ALA A 168 3.89 5.14 3.82
CA ALA A 168 2.60 5.80 3.65
C ALA A 168 2.48 6.51 2.30
N LYS A 169 3.48 7.31 1.93
CA LYS A 169 3.41 8.21 0.76
C LYS A 169 3.80 7.54 -0.55
N ILE A 170 4.81 6.66 -0.53
CA ILE A 170 5.33 6.03 -1.75
C ILE A 170 4.67 4.68 -2.00
N VAL A 171 4.31 3.95 -0.95
CA VAL A 171 3.71 2.62 -1.12
C VAL A 171 2.19 2.70 -1.02
N LEU A 172 1.64 3.11 0.13
CA LEU A 172 0.19 3.06 0.33
C LEU A 172 -0.58 4.01 -0.57
N GLU A 173 -0.18 5.28 -0.68
CA GLU A 173 -0.87 6.27 -1.53
C GLU A 173 -0.97 5.77 -2.97
N ASN A 174 0.17 5.41 -3.59
CA ASN A 174 0.20 4.85 -4.95
C ASN A 174 -0.60 3.54 -5.08
N THR A 175 -0.62 2.71 -4.04
CA THR A 175 -1.39 1.46 -4.04
C THR A 175 -2.88 1.75 -4.00
N ILE A 176 -3.33 2.69 -3.15
CA ILE A 176 -4.73 3.08 -3.04
C ILE A 176 -5.20 3.78 -4.30
N ASP A 177 -4.41 4.67 -4.90
CA ASP A 177 -4.71 5.29 -6.18
C ASP A 177 -4.89 4.23 -7.28
N SER A 178 -3.94 3.29 -7.38
CA SER A 178 -4.01 2.20 -8.35
C SER A 178 -5.23 1.32 -8.12
N LEU A 179 -5.51 0.93 -6.88
CA LEU A 179 -6.69 0.11 -6.54
C LEU A 179 -8.01 0.85 -6.70
N SER A 180 -8.01 2.18 -6.74
CA SER A 180 -9.20 2.98 -6.99
C SER A 180 -9.54 3.06 -8.48
N GLU A 181 -8.58 2.74 -9.36
CA GLU A 181 -8.79 2.70 -10.81
C GLU A 181 -9.47 1.39 -11.24
N PRO A 182 -10.67 1.45 -11.87
CA PRO A 182 -11.39 0.24 -12.29
C PRO A 182 -10.59 -0.66 -13.23
N ASN A 183 -9.77 -0.07 -14.11
CA ASN A 183 -8.94 -0.83 -15.05
C ASN A 183 -7.88 -1.66 -14.33
N PHE A 184 -7.28 -1.13 -13.27
CA PHE A 184 -6.27 -1.85 -12.51
C PHE A 184 -6.87 -3.08 -11.82
N ILE A 185 -8.05 -2.92 -11.18
CA ILE A 185 -8.79 -4.05 -10.60
C ILE A 185 -9.09 -5.11 -11.67
N TYR A 186 -9.58 -4.69 -12.84
CA TYR A 186 -9.87 -5.58 -13.95
C TYR A 186 -8.63 -6.36 -14.39
N GLU A 187 -7.48 -5.69 -14.57
CA GLU A 187 -6.22 -6.34 -14.93
C GLU A 187 -5.74 -7.34 -13.87
N CYS A 188 -5.88 -7.01 -12.59
CA CYS A 188 -5.56 -7.94 -11.50
C CYS A 188 -6.40 -9.22 -11.59
N ILE A 189 -7.72 -9.08 -11.78
CA ILE A 189 -8.62 -10.22 -11.90
C ILE A 189 -8.29 -11.04 -13.15
N ALA A 190 -8.07 -10.39 -14.30
CA ALA A 190 -7.73 -11.05 -15.56
C ALA A 190 -6.45 -11.89 -15.43
N LYS A 191 -5.38 -11.32 -14.85
CA LYS A 191 -4.12 -12.04 -14.62
C LYS A 191 -4.30 -13.28 -13.74
N ILE A 192 -5.07 -13.17 -12.65
CA ILE A 192 -5.36 -14.31 -11.76
C ILE A 192 -6.10 -15.42 -12.51
N LEU A 193 -7.05 -15.07 -13.38
CA LEU A 193 -7.83 -16.04 -14.15
C LEU A 193 -7.02 -16.68 -15.29
N GLU A 194 -6.16 -15.91 -15.98
CA GLU A 194 -5.29 -16.42 -17.04
C GLU A 194 -4.30 -17.48 -16.55
N ASP A 195 -3.81 -17.33 -15.32
CA ASP A 195 -2.91 -18.28 -14.68
C ASP A 195 -3.62 -19.53 -14.12
N THR A 196 -4.96 -19.59 -14.22
CA THR A 196 -5.73 -20.77 -13.80
C THR A 196 -5.72 -21.83 -14.91
N PRO A 197 -5.06 -22.99 -14.73
CA PRO A 197 -4.86 -24.00 -15.79
C PRO A 197 -6.16 -24.61 -16.33
N ALA A 198 -7.25 -24.57 -15.56
CA ALA A 198 -8.57 -25.03 -16.00
C ALA A 198 -9.15 -24.17 -17.13
N ILE A 199 -8.86 -22.86 -17.16
CA ILE A 199 -9.38 -21.91 -18.14
C ILE A 199 -8.57 -21.99 -19.45
N LYS A 200 -7.23 -22.12 -19.38
CA LYS A 200 -6.38 -22.35 -20.57
C LYS A 200 -6.83 -23.54 -21.43
N LYS A 201 -7.46 -24.55 -20.82
CA LYS A 201 -7.96 -25.77 -21.50
C LYS A 201 -9.35 -25.61 -22.12
N MET A 202 -10.10 -24.58 -21.78
CA MET A 202 -11.44 -24.31 -22.32
C MET A 202 -11.43 -23.33 -23.51
N ILE A 203 -10.34 -22.57 -23.67
CA ILE A 203 -10.20 -21.53 -24.70
C ILE A 203 -9.14 -21.89 -25.78
N GLY A 204 -8.43 -23.01 -25.61
CA GLY A 204 -7.51 -23.58 -26.61
C GLY A 204 -8.07 -24.85 -27.22
#